data_AF-A0A7S0B5S3-F1
#
_entry.id   AF-A0A7S0B5S3-F1
#
_cell.length_a   1.000
_cell.length_b   1.000
_cell.length_c   1.000
_cell.angle_alpha   90.00
_cell.angle_beta   90.00
_cell.angle_gamma   90.00
#
_symmetry.space_group_name_H-M   'P 1'
#
loop_
_entity.id
_entity.type
_entity.pdbx_description
1 polymer ?
#
loop_
_entity_poly.entity_id
_entity_poly.type
_entity_poly.pdbx_seq_one_letter_code
_entity_poly.pdbx_strand_id
1 'polypeptide(L)'
;ERQKEEMNSKHAYDMVINDLTDTIENANRDIAAKTVEKERKAEKAALNKKQLASTTAVKAENEKTLAATTTECEEKTLSFNEKQNLRGEEIQAIEKAIEILSSPEVSGNAEKYLSLAQGGKAQTALVQLGEDRSATNSGAARSEGIRRRVREFLAAEGQRLHSQQLGLLAEKIAADPFAKVKKMIDSMITRLLEEANEDANHEGFCDTEMGK
;
A
#
# COMPACT_ATOMS: atom_id res chain seq x y z
N GLU A 1 82.64 -13.10 43.91
CA GLU A 1 82.30 -11.82 43.25
C GLU A 1 81.86 -12.01 41.81
N ARG A 2 82.66 -12.63 40.94
CA ARG A 2 82.29 -12.88 39.53
C ARG A 2 80.94 -13.58 39.27
N GLN A 3 80.57 -14.56 40.08
CA GLN A 3 79.25 -15.21 39.96
C GLN A 3 78.07 -14.27 40.22
N LYS A 4 78.25 -13.26 41.10
CA LYS A 4 77.22 -12.23 41.34
C LYS A 4 77.15 -11.26 40.17
N GLU A 5 78.28 -10.89 39.58
CA GLU A 5 78.32 -10.03 38.38
C GLU A 5 77.66 -10.71 37.17
N GLU A 6 77.94 -12.00 36.93
CA GLU A 6 77.29 -12.76 35.86
C GLU A 6 75.78 -12.92 36.09
N MET A 7 75.36 -13.18 37.33
CA MET A 7 73.93 -13.27 37.67
C MET A 7 73.22 -11.94 37.45
N ASN A 8 73.83 -10.83 37.86
CA ASN A 8 73.27 -9.49 37.64
C ASN A 8 73.21 -9.14 36.14
N SER A 9 74.22 -9.51 35.36
CA SER A 9 74.23 -9.29 33.91
C SER A 9 73.15 -10.10 33.19
N LYS A 10 72.95 -11.37 33.59
CA LYS A 10 71.86 -12.20 33.05
C LYS A 10 70.49 -11.64 33.42
N HIS A 11 70.31 -11.26 34.68
CA HIS A 11 69.05 -10.66 35.13
C HIS A 11 68.72 -9.35 34.39
N ALA A 12 69.71 -8.48 34.17
CA ALA A 12 69.52 -7.26 33.40
C ALA A 12 69.15 -7.56 31.93
N TYR A 13 69.79 -8.55 31.31
CA TYR A 13 69.44 -9.01 29.97
C TYR A 13 68.00 -9.57 29.91
N ASP A 14 67.62 -10.42 30.86
CA ASP A 14 66.28 -11.02 30.92
C ASP A 14 65.21 -9.95 31.15
N MET A 15 65.47 -8.93 31.98
CA MET A 15 64.55 -7.81 32.15
C MET A 15 64.33 -7.03 30.84
N VAL A 16 65.39 -6.78 30.06
CA VAL A 16 65.28 -6.11 28.76
C VAL A 16 64.50 -6.98 27.76
N ILE A 17 64.75 -8.28 27.71
CA ILE A 17 64.01 -9.19 26.83
C ILE A 17 62.52 -9.22 27.18
N ASN A 18 62.18 -9.27 28.48
CA ASN A 18 60.79 -9.24 28.92
C ASN A 18 60.12 -7.91 28.56
N ASP A 19 60.76 -6.78 28.82
CA ASP A 19 60.23 -5.44 28.47
C ASP A 19 59.98 -5.28 26.96
N LEU A 20 60.92 -5.75 26.12
CA LEU A 20 60.76 -5.75 24.67
C LEU A 20 59.62 -6.70 24.23
N THR A 21 59.50 -7.86 24.86
CA THR A 21 58.44 -8.84 24.56
C THR A 21 57.07 -8.27 24.90
N ASP A 22 56.92 -7.68 26.08
CA ASP A 22 55.68 -7.03 26.54
C ASP A 22 55.32 -5.85 25.63
N THR A 23 56.32 -5.06 25.22
CA THR A 23 56.12 -3.95 24.29
C THR A 23 55.62 -4.42 22.92
N ILE A 24 56.23 -5.49 22.37
CA ILE A 24 55.80 -6.07 21.09
C ILE A 24 54.38 -6.63 21.20
N GLU A 25 54.06 -7.33 22.29
CA GLU A 25 52.72 -7.89 22.50
C GLU A 25 51.67 -6.78 22.60
N ASN A 26 51.93 -5.74 23.39
CA ASN A 26 51.02 -4.60 23.52
C ASN A 26 50.86 -3.84 22.19
N ALA A 27 51.95 -3.61 21.45
CA ALA A 27 51.89 -2.98 20.13
C ALA A 27 51.06 -3.81 19.13
N ASN A 28 51.21 -5.14 19.15
CA ASN A 28 50.43 -6.04 18.30
C ASN A 28 48.94 -6.03 18.68
N ARG A 29 48.60 -6.03 19.98
CA ARG A 29 47.20 -5.88 20.45
C ARG A 29 46.61 -4.55 20.00
N ASP A 30 47.35 -3.46 20.13
CA ASP A 30 46.91 -2.13 19.68
C ASP A 30 46.69 -2.07 18.17
N ILE A 31 47.58 -2.69 17.38
CA ILE A 31 47.43 -2.78 15.92
C ILE A 31 46.16 -3.57 15.57
N ALA A 32 45.93 -4.71 16.21
CA ALA A 32 44.75 -5.52 15.98
C ALA A 32 43.47 -4.73 16.32
N ALA A 33 43.40 -4.11 17.50
CA ALA A 33 42.26 -3.32 17.93
C ALA A 33 41.99 -2.13 17.01
N LYS A 34 43.04 -1.40 16.58
CA LYS A 34 42.90 -0.28 15.64
C LYS A 34 42.48 -0.72 14.24
N THR A 35 42.89 -1.91 13.81
CA THR A 35 42.50 -2.48 12.50
C THR A 35 41.00 -2.80 12.50
N VAL A 36 40.51 -3.49 13.54
CA VAL A 36 39.08 -3.78 13.70
C VAL A 36 38.26 -2.49 13.78
N GLU A 37 38.68 -1.49 14.57
CA GLU A 37 37.96 -0.22 14.65
C GLU A 37 37.97 0.56 13.34
N LYS A 38 39.05 0.48 12.55
CA LYS A 38 39.10 1.09 11.21
C LYS A 38 38.09 0.44 10.28
N GLU A 39 38.03 -0.88 10.26
CA GLU A 39 37.08 -1.64 9.43
C GLU A 39 35.64 -1.33 9.83
N ARG A 40 35.33 -1.36 11.14
CA ARG A 40 34.00 -1.00 11.66
C ARG A 40 33.59 0.42 11.28
N LYS A 41 34.53 1.37 11.30
CA LYS A 41 34.25 2.76 10.87
C LYS A 41 34.04 2.86 9.36
N ALA A 42 34.80 2.11 8.57
CA ALA A 42 34.65 2.09 7.12
C ALA A 42 33.29 1.50 6.71
N GLU A 43 32.87 0.41 7.35
CA GLU A 43 31.55 -0.20 7.17
C GLU A 43 30.43 0.76 7.56
N LYS A 44 30.48 1.34 8.76
CA LYS A 44 29.48 2.34 9.21
C LYS A 44 29.41 3.54 8.26
N ALA A 45 30.54 4.00 7.74
CA ALA A 45 30.57 5.08 6.77
C ALA A 45 29.88 4.69 5.45
N ALA A 46 30.06 3.45 4.98
CA ALA A 46 29.37 2.95 3.79
C ALA A 46 27.86 2.81 4.01
N LEU A 47 27.44 2.25 5.15
CA LEU A 47 26.04 2.12 5.54
C LEU A 47 25.36 3.49 5.65
N ASN A 48 25.99 4.44 6.34
CA ASN A 48 25.45 5.80 6.48
C ASN A 48 25.33 6.52 5.13
N LYS A 49 26.27 6.31 4.20
CA LYS A 49 26.17 6.86 2.84
C LYS A 49 25.00 6.26 2.06
N LYS A 50 24.81 4.94 2.15
CA LYS A 50 23.67 4.24 1.52
C LYS A 50 22.35 4.74 2.09
N GLN A 51 22.24 4.84 3.43
CA GLN A 51 21.06 5.36 4.11
C GLN A 51 20.77 6.81 3.70
N LEU A 52 21.79 7.68 3.69
CA LEU A 52 21.62 9.08 3.28
C LEU A 52 21.06 9.21 1.85
N ALA A 53 21.60 8.43 0.92
CA ALA A 53 21.11 8.41 -0.46
C ALA A 53 19.65 7.95 -0.54
N SER A 54 19.30 6.87 0.14
CA SER A 54 17.93 6.35 0.21
C SER A 54 16.97 7.37 0.84
N THR A 55 17.31 7.94 2.00
CA THR A 55 16.50 8.95 2.68
C THR A 55 16.29 10.20 1.82
N THR A 56 17.31 10.63 1.07
CA THR A 56 17.20 11.79 0.18
C THR A 56 16.24 11.50 -0.98
N ALA A 57 16.29 10.30 -1.56
CA ALA A 57 15.36 9.89 -2.61
C ALA A 57 13.92 9.82 -2.09
N VAL A 58 13.69 9.19 -0.93
CA VAL A 58 12.38 9.11 -0.29
C VAL A 58 11.84 10.50 0.06
N LYS A 59 12.69 11.41 0.54
CA LYS A 59 12.29 12.79 0.83
C LYS A 59 11.80 13.51 -0.43
N ALA A 60 12.51 13.40 -1.55
CA ALA A 60 12.11 14.03 -2.80
C ALA A 60 10.77 13.46 -3.34
N GLU A 61 10.56 12.15 -3.22
CA GLU A 61 9.29 11.51 -3.58
C GLU A 61 8.14 11.97 -2.67
N ASN A 62 8.38 12.08 -1.38
CA ASN A 62 7.40 12.57 -0.41
C ASN A 62 7.02 14.03 -0.68
N GLU A 63 7.98 14.90 -1.00
CA GLU A 63 7.70 16.30 -1.35
C GLU A 63 6.83 16.40 -2.60
N LYS A 64 7.11 15.58 -3.63
CA LYS A 64 6.29 15.50 -4.84
C LYS A 64 4.88 14.99 -4.54
N THR A 65 4.76 13.94 -3.74
CA THR A 65 3.48 13.34 -3.38
C THR A 65 2.65 14.31 -2.57
N LEU A 66 3.25 15.00 -1.60
CA LEU A 66 2.59 16.05 -0.82
C LEU A 66 2.03 17.14 -1.73
N ALA A 67 2.83 17.67 -2.66
CA ALA A 67 2.38 18.69 -3.60
C ALA A 67 1.19 18.20 -4.45
N ALA A 68 1.29 16.99 -5.01
CA ALA A 68 0.22 16.41 -5.82
C ALA A 68 -1.07 16.20 -5.01
N THR A 69 -0.96 15.68 -3.78
CA THR A 69 -2.12 15.46 -2.89
C THR A 69 -2.75 16.77 -2.43
N THR A 70 -1.95 17.82 -2.19
CA THR A 70 -2.49 19.15 -1.85
C THR A 70 -3.32 19.71 -3.01
N THR A 71 -2.79 19.67 -4.25
CA THR A 71 -3.55 20.09 -5.43
C THR A 71 -4.83 19.28 -5.61
N GLU A 72 -4.77 17.95 -5.48
CA GLU A 72 -5.93 17.08 -5.62
C GLU A 72 -7.00 17.39 -4.54
N CYS A 73 -6.57 17.70 -3.32
CA CYS A 73 -7.47 18.08 -2.23
C CYS A 73 -8.22 19.38 -2.57
N GLU A 74 -7.51 20.41 -3.04
CA GLU A 74 -8.10 21.70 -3.43
C GLU A 74 -9.10 21.54 -4.59
N GLU A 75 -8.72 20.84 -5.66
CA GLU A 75 -9.60 20.58 -6.81
C GLU A 75 -10.86 19.81 -6.40
N LYS A 76 -10.71 18.78 -5.56
CA LYS A 76 -11.85 17.99 -5.07
C LYS A 76 -12.75 18.80 -4.16
N THR A 77 -12.21 19.66 -3.30
CA THR A 77 -13.00 20.55 -2.46
C THR A 77 -13.81 21.52 -3.28
N LEU A 78 -13.23 22.12 -4.33
CA LEU A 78 -13.96 22.99 -5.25
C LEU A 78 -15.10 22.23 -5.96
N SER A 79 -14.78 21.09 -6.57
CA SER A 79 -15.80 20.25 -7.24
C SER A 79 -16.90 19.78 -6.30
N PHE A 80 -16.56 19.46 -5.05
CA PHE A 80 -17.53 19.06 -4.04
C PHE A 80 -18.48 20.21 -3.68
N ASN A 81 -17.95 21.42 -3.47
CA ASN A 81 -18.76 22.59 -3.16
C ASN A 81 -19.70 22.96 -4.31
N GLU A 82 -19.21 22.94 -5.56
CA GLU A 82 -20.04 23.15 -6.75
C GLU A 82 -21.19 22.13 -6.83
N LYS A 83 -20.89 20.85 -6.58
CA LYS A 83 -21.92 19.79 -6.56
C LYS A 83 -22.92 19.96 -5.42
N GLN A 84 -22.50 20.42 -4.24
CA GLN A 84 -23.42 20.71 -3.14
C GLN A 84 -24.39 21.83 -3.49
N ASN A 85 -23.90 22.90 -4.13
CA ASN A 85 -24.73 24.00 -4.59
C ASN A 85 -25.73 23.53 -5.66
N LEU A 86 -25.25 22.83 -6.69
CA LEU A 86 -26.11 22.31 -7.76
C LEU A 86 -27.15 21.32 -7.23
N ARG A 87 -26.80 20.49 -6.24
CA ARG A 87 -27.75 19.61 -5.56
C ARG A 87 -28.82 20.39 -4.79
N GLY A 88 -28.45 21.51 -4.16
CA GLY A 88 -29.41 22.41 -3.51
C GLY A 88 -30.42 23.00 -4.51
N GLU A 89 -29.92 23.46 -5.66
CA GLU A 89 -30.76 23.95 -6.75
C GLU A 89 -31.65 22.85 -7.35
N GLU A 90 -31.11 21.64 -7.52
CA GLU A 90 -31.86 20.47 -7.99
C GLU A 90 -33.02 20.11 -7.04
N ILE A 91 -32.77 20.12 -5.73
CA ILE A 91 -33.81 19.87 -4.72
C ILE A 91 -34.92 20.93 -4.82
N GLN A 92 -34.57 22.21 -4.94
CA GLN A 92 -35.55 23.29 -5.10
C GLN A 92 -36.36 23.14 -6.40
N ALA A 93 -35.70 22.74 -7.50
CA ALA A 93 -36.37 22.51 -8.78
C ALA A 93 -37.36 21.33 -8.69
N ILE A 94 -36.97 20.23 -8.03
CA ILE A 94 -37.84 19.08 -7.79
C ILE A 94 -39.03 19.47 -6.89
N GLU A 95 -38.80 20.23 -5.82
CA GLU A 95 -39.86 20.75 -4.95
C GLU A 95 -40.86 21.59 -5.74
N LYS A 96 -40.37 22.48 -6.62
CA LYS A 96 -41.23 23.29 -7.51
C LYS A 96 -41.98 22.43 -8.52
N ALA A 97 -41.37 21.39 -9.08
CA ALA A 97 -42.06 20.47 -9.96
C ALA A 97 -43.18 19.71 -9.23
N ILE A 98 -42.93 19.26 -7.99
CA ILE A 98 -43.95 18.63 -7.15
C ILE A 98 -45.10 19.61 -6.85
N GLU A 99 -44.79 20.87 -6.53
CA GLU A 99 -45.78 21.93 -6.29
C GLU A 99 -46.69 22.14 -7.52
N ILE A 100 -46.10 22.26 -8.71
CA ILE A 100 -46.84 22.43 -9.97
C ILE A 100 -47.71 21.20 -10.28
N LEU A 101 -47.15 19.99 -10.16
CA LEU A 101 -47.88 18.74 -10.43
C LEU A 101 -48.99 18.47 -9.40
N SER A 102 -48.84 18.97 -8.19
CA SER A 102 -49.85 18.86 -7.11
C SER A 102 -50.88 19.98 -7.15
N SER A 103 -50.72 20.98 -8.03
CA SER A 103 -51.69 22.07 -8.19
C SER A 103 -53.01 21.54 -8.77
N PRO A 104 -54.17 22.05 -8.33
CA PRO A 104 -55.49 21.57 -8.75
C PRO A 104 -55.76 21.72 -10.25
N GLU A 105 -55.07 22.66 -10.91
CA GLU A 105 -55.15 22.91 -12.36
C GLU A 105 -54.50 21.79 -13.18
N VAL A 106 -53.46 21.14 -12.65
CA VAL A 106 -52.72 20.04 -13.31
C VAL A 106 -53.21 18.67 -12.83
N SER A 107 -53.51 18.51 -11.53
CA SER A 107 -53.98 17.25 -10.96
C SER A 107 -55.35 16.82 -11.53
N GLY A 108 -56.25 17.78 -11.77
CA GLY A 108 -57.57 17.50 -12.37
C GLY A 108 -57.52 17.04 -13.84
N ASN A 109 -56.47 17.40 -14.58
CA ASN A 109 -56.23 16.90 -15.95
C ASN A 109 -55.42 15.60 -15.97
N ALA A 110 -54.57 15.37 -14.96
CA ALA A 110 -53.86 14.09 -14.80
C ALA A 110 -54.84 12.93 -14.56
N GLU A 111 -55.92 13.13 -13.81
CA GLU A 111 -56.97 12.12 -13.64
C GLU A 111 -57.70 11.78 -14.96
N LYS A 112 -57.76 12.73 -15.90
CA LYS A 112 -58.48 12.59 -17.19
C LYS A 112 -57.62 12.02 -18.33
N TYR A 113 -56.30 12.26 -18.31
CA TYR A 113 -55.38 11.87 -19.40
C TYR A 113 -54.24 10.93 -18.96
N LEU A 114 -54.00 10.77 -17.66
CA LEU A 114 -52.97 9.89 -17.09
C LEU A 114 -53.65 8.63 -16.48
N SER A 115 -54.29 7.81 -17.31
CA SER A 115 -54.80 6.48 -16.90
C SER A 115 -53.69 5.46 -16.61
N LEU A 116 -52.44 5.89 -16.43
CA LEU A 116 -51.29 5.02 -16.21
C LEU A 116 -50.99 4.88 -14.72
N ALA A 117 -51.73 3.96 -14.09
CA ALA A 117 -51.29 3.13 -12.96
C ALA A 117 -50.81 3.80 -11.65
N GLN A 118 -51.31 4.98 -11.27
CA GLN A 118 -51.04 5.57 -9.94
C GLN A 118 -52.29 6.06 -9.18
N GLY A 119 -53.46 5.44 -9.43
CA GLY A 119 -54.72 5.74 -8.76
C GLY A 119 -54.82 5.32 -7.29
N GLY A 120 -53.71 5.30 -6.55
CA GLY A 120 -53.69 5.06 -5.12
C GLY A 120 -52.60 5.92 -4.51
N LYS A 121 -52.96 6.72 -3.50
CA LYS A 121 -52.09 7.54 -2.65
C LYS A 121 -50.66 7.01 -2.70
N ALA A 122 -49.71 7.81 -3.18
CA ALA A 122 -48.31 7.47 -3.24
C ALA A 122 -47.81 7.06 -1.85
N GLN A 123 -47.95 5.78 -1.51
CA GLN A 123 -47.17 5.15 -0.48
C GLN A 123 -45.78 5.12 -1.06
N THR A 124 -44.88 5.87 -0.44
CA THR A 124 -43.44 5.73 -0.62
C THR A 124 -43.06 4.30 -0.25
N ALA A 125 -43.30 3.36 -1.16
CA ALA A 125 -42.77 2.02 -1.07
C ALA A 125 -41.29 2.14 -1.45
N LEU A 126 -40.47 2.47 -0.45
CA LEU A 126 -39.05 2.21 -0.51
C LEU A 126 -38.94 0.69 -0.70
N VAL A 127 -38.66 0.24 -1.93
CA VAL A 127 -38.29 -1.16 -2.17
C VAL A 127 -36.93 -1.36 -1.52
N GLN A 128 -36.96 -1.65 -0.22
CA GLN A 128 -35.84 -2.26 0.47
C GLN A 128 -35.81 -3.70 -0.01
N LEU A 129 -35.03 -3.95 -1.07
CA LEU A 129 -34.56 -5.30 -1.37
C LEU A 129 -33.88 -5.79 -0.10
N GLY A 130 -34.57 -6.64 0.64
CA GLY A 130 -34.03 -7.27 1.83
C GLY A 130 -32.74 -7.97 1.45
N GLU A 131 -31.62 -7.42 1.92
CA GLU A 131 -30.40 -8.17 2.04
C GLU A 131 -30.74 -9.40 2.88
N ASP A 132 -30.64 -10.58 2.26
CA ASP A 132 -30.55 -11.82 3.01
C ASP A 132 -29.29 -11.71 3.87
N ARG A 133 -29.51 -11.30 5.12
CA ARG A 133 -28.52 -11.21 6.18
C ARG A 133 -28.13 -12.62 6.61
N SER A 134 -27.54 -13.37 5.71
CA SER A 134 -26.73 -14.53 6.06
C SER A 134 -25.28 -14.09 6.03
N ALA A 135 -24.80 -13.74 7.22
CA ALA A 135 -23.39 -13.65 7.55
C ALA A 135 -22.67 -14.86 6.94
N THR A 136 -21.72 -14.66 6.04
CA THR A 136 -20.31 -14.78 6.42
C THR A 136 -19.42 -14.27 5.28
N ASN A 137 -18.43 -13.45 5.65
CA ASN A 137 -17.13 -13.22 5.02
C ASN A 137 -16.95 -13.61 3.54
N SER A 138 -17.00 -12.61 2.64
CA SER A 138 -16.03 -12.39 1.54
C SER A 138 -16.58 -11.40 0.49
N GLY A 139 -16.15 -10.12 0.57
CA GLY A 139 -16.51 -9.11 -0.43
C GLY A 139 -16.08 -9.44 -1.86
N ALA A 140 -15.03 -10.26 -2.02
CA ALA A 140 -14.57 -10.74 -3.32
C ALA A 140 -15.52 -11.78 -3.95
N ALA A 141 -16.03 -12.73 -3.18
CA ALA A 141 -16.95 -13.77 -3.69
C ALA A 141 -18.33 -13.21 -4.06
N ARG A 142 -18.77 -12.15 -3.37
CA ARG A 142 -20.03 -11.44 -3.67
C ARG A 142 -19.98 -10.68 -5.00
N SER A 143 -18.87 -10.00 -5.29
CA SER A 143 -18.63 -9.33 -6.58
C SER A 143 -18.60 -10.35 -7.73
N GLU A 144 -17.94 -11.49 -7.53
CA GLU A 144 -17.90 -12.59 -8.50
C GLU A 144 -19.31 -13.11 -8.83
N GLY A 145 -20.14 -13.30 -7.80
CA GLY A 145 -21.52 -13.78 -7.94
C GLY A 145 -22.44 -12.81 -8.69
N ILE A 146 -22.31 -11.50 -8.43
CA ILE A 146 -23.09 -10.46 -9.14
C ILE A 146 -22.65 -10.35 -10.59
N ARG A 147 -21.33 -10.30 -10.86
CA ARG A 147 -20.79 -10.24 -12.24
C ARG A 147 -21.18 -11.47 -13.04
N ARG A 148 -21.18 -12.66 -12.43
CA ARG A 148 -21.62 -13.90 -13.05
C ARG A 148 -23.10 -13.87 -13.43
N ARG A 149 -23.98 -13.39 -12.54
CA ARG A 149 -25.42 -13.23 -12.82
C ARG A 149 -25.68 -12.22 -13.94
N VAL A 150 -24.98 -11.08 -13.91
CA VAL A 150 -25.10 -10.03 -14.95
C VAL A 150 -24.63 -10.57 -16.30
N ARG A 151 -23.50 -11.29 -16.35
CA ARG A 151 -23.02 -11.98 -17.56
C ARG A 151 -24.04 -12.98 -18.10
N GLU A 152 -24.58 -13.85 -17.24
CA GLU A 152 -25.57 -14.87 -17.64
C GLU A 152 -26.85 -14.23 -18.19
N PHE A 153 -27.32 -13.15 -17.56
CA PHE A 153 -28.46 -12.39 -18.04
C PHE A 153 -28.19 -11.72 -19.40
N LEU A 154 -27.07 -11.03 -19.55
CA LEU A 154 -26.68 -10.37 -20.81
C LEU A 154 -26.46 -11.37 -21.94
N ALA A 155 -25.90 -12.55 -21.64
CA ALA A 155 -25.72 -13.62 -22.62
C ALA A 155 -27.05 -14.23 -23.05
N ALA A 156 -27.97 -14.49 -22.11
CA ALA A 156 -29.31 -15.01 -22.41
C ALA A 156 -30.12 -14.00 -23.24
N GLU A 157 -30.04 -12.72 -22.89
CA GLU A 157 -30.75 -11.65 -23.60
C GLU A 157 -30.12 -11.35 -24.96
N GLY A 158 -28.79 -11.46 -25.09
CA GLY A 158 -28.09 -11.39 -26.37
C GLY A 158 -28.49 -12.51 -27.33
N GLN A 159 -28.69 -13.74 -26.82
CA GLN A 159 -29.22 -14.87 -27.59
C GLN A 159 -30.68 -14.63 -28.00
N ARG A 160 -31.53 -14.19 -27.06
CA ARG A 160 -32.96 -13.94 -27.28
C ARG A 160 -33.23 -12.83 -28.30
N LEU A 161 -32.42 -11.77 -28.26
CA LEU A 161 -32.54 -10.60 -29.14
C LEU A 161 -31.64 -10.67 -30.39
N HIS A 162 -30.89 -11.77 -30.57
CA HIS A 162 -29.88 -11.91 -31.64
C HIS A 162 -28.88 -10.73 -31.71
N SER A 163 -28.52 -10.18 -30.56
CA SER A 163 -27.64 -9.01 -30.45
C SER A 163 -26.19 -9.44 -30.19
N GLN A 164 -25.34 -9.28 -31.20
CA GLN A 164 -23.89 -9.51 -31.13
C GLN A 164 -23.22 -8.61 -30.07
N GLN A 165 -23.73 -7.39 -29.89
CA GLN A 165 -23.20 -6.40 -28.94
C GLN A 165 -23.41 -6.83 -27.49
N LEU A 166 -24.56 -7.42 -27.16
CA LEU A 166 -24.84 -7.95 -25.82
C LEU A 166 -23.97 -9.18 -25.50
N GLY A 167 -23.72 -10.03 -26.50
CA GLY A 167 -22.79 -11.15 -26.38
C GLY A 167 -21.35 -10.71 -26.08
N LEU A 168 -20.83 -9.74 -26.84
CA LEU A 168 -19.50 -9.17 -26.63
C LEU A 168 -19.36 -8.45 -25.27
N LEU A 169 -20.43 -7.82 -24.79
CA LEU A 169 -20.44 -7.19 -23.48
C LEU A 169 -20.40 -8.22 -22.35
N ALA A 170 -21.11 -9.34 -22.50
CA ALA A 170 -21.05 -10.44 -21.54
C ALA A 170 -19.64 -11.05 -21.45
N GLU A 171 -18.95 -11.22 -22.58
CA GLU A 171 -17.54 -11.67 -22.58
C GLU A 171 -16.60 -10.68 -21.89
N LYS A 172 -16.75 -9.38 -22.15
CA LYS A 172 -15.92 -8.36 -21.49
C LYS A 172 -16.11 -8.31 -19.97
N ILE A 173 -17.33 -8.58 -19.47
CA ILE A 173 -17.62 -8.63 -18.04
C ILE A 173 -17.02 -9.89 -17.39
N ALA A 174 -16.79 -10.95 -18.16
CA ALA A 174 -16.14 -12.17 -17.69
C ALA A 174 -14.61 -11.99 -17.48
N ALA A 175 -13.99 -10.99 -18.10
CA ALA A 175 -12.58 -10.69 -17.88
C ALA A 175 -12.37 -10.12 -16.46
N ASP A 176 -11.42 -10.69 -15.72
CA ASP A 176 -11.07 -10.23 -14.37
C ASP A 176 -10.48 -8.81 -14.43
N PRO A 177 -11.19 -7.79 -13.91
CA PRO A 177 -10.74 -6.40 -13.96
C PRO A 177 -9.49 -6.15 -13.09
N PHE A 178 -9.18 -7.07 -12.17
CA PHE A 178 -8.06 -6.94 -11.23
C PHE A 178 -6.92 -7.90 -11.53
N ALA A 179 -6.96 -8.66 -12.63
CA ALA A 179 -5.87 -9.59 -12.97
C ALA A 179 -4.49 -8.92 -12.98
N LYS A 180 -4.42 -7.66 -13.45
CA LYS A 180 -3.19 -6.85 -13.44
C LYS A 180 -2.76 -6.44 -12.03
N VAL A 181 -3.73 -6.11 -11.16
CA VAL A 181 -3.48 -5.71 -9.77
C VAL A 181 -3.04 -6.92 -8.95
N LYS A 182 -3.69 -8.07 -9.12
CA LYS A 182 -3.29 -9.35 -8.50
C LYS A 182 -1.85 -9.72 -8.89
N LYS A 183 -1.49 -9.63 -10.17
CA LYS A 183 -0.10 -9.82 -10.62
C LYS A 183 0.90 -8.85 -9.99
N MET A 184 0.52 -7.59 -9.80
CA MET A 184 1.38 -6.60 -9.15
C MET A 184 1.58 -6.93 -7.67
N ILE A 185 0.51 -7.32 -6.97
CA ILE A 185 0.55 -7.77 -5.57
C ILE A 185 1.43 -9.01 -5.44
N ASP A 186 1.25 -10.02 -6.28
CA ASP A 186 2.09 -11.23 -6.30
C ASP A 186 3.58 -10.90 -6.53
N SER A 187 3.86 -9.93 -7.41
CA SER A 187 5.24 -9.47 -7.65
C SER A 187 5.85 -8.78 -6.43
N MET A 188 5.07 -7.98 -5.69
CA MET A 188 5.53 -7.33 -4.46
C MET A 188 5.73 -8.34 -3.34
N ILE A 189 4.84 -9.32 -3.20
CA ILE A 189 4.98 -10.39 -2.20
C ILE A 189 6.24 -11.20 -2.49
N THR A 190 6.47 -11.58 -3.75
CA THR A 190 7.70 -12.28 -4.16
C THR A 190 8.94 -11.47 -3.81
N ARG A 191 8.94 -10.17 -4.12
CA ARG A 191 10.07 -9.29 -3.79
C ARG A 191 10.31 -9.18 -2.28
N LEU A 192 9.25 -9.05 -1.47
CA LEU A 192 9.36 -8.99 -0.01
C LEU A 192 9.89 -10.29 0.61
N LEU A 193 9.51 -11.44 0.05
CA LEU A 193 10.03 -12.74 0.49
C LEU A 193 11.52 -12.90 0.14
N GLU A 194 11.93 -12.40 -1.02
CA GLU A 194 13.33 -12.43 -1.46
C GLU A 194 14.19 -11.47 -0.63
N GLU A 195 13.74 -10.23 -0.42
CA GLU A 195 14.39 -9.24 0.47
C GLU A 195 14.53 -9.79 1.90
N ALA A 196 13.49 -10.43 2.46
CA ALA A 196 13.56 -11.03 3.79
C ALA A 196 14.54 -12.21 3.88
N ASN A 197 14.67 -13.01 2.81
CA ASN A 197 15.64 -14.10 2.76
C ASN A 197 17.08 -13.56 2.63
N GLU A 198 17.30 -12.52 1.80
CA GLU A 198 18.61 -11.88 1.72
C GLU A 198 19.02 -11.23 3.04
N ASP A 199 18.10 -10.53 3.72
CA ASP A 199 18.37 -9.94 5.04
C ASP A 199 18.67 -11.02 6.10
N ALA A 200 17.92 -12.13 6.13
CA ALA A 200 18.19 -13.25 7.04
C ALA A 200 19.54 -13.94 6.77
N ASN A 201 19.91 -14.09 5.49
CA ASN A 201 21.22 -14.63 5.12
C ASN A 201 22.35 -13.65 5.47
N HIS A 202 22.10 -12.34 5.34
CA HIS A 202 23.07 -11.31 5.70
C HIS A 202 23.25 -11.21 7.22
N GLU A 203 22.17 -11.24 8.00
CA GLU A 203 22.21 -11.30 9.47
C GLU A 203 22.93 -12.56 9.94
N GLY A 204 22.58 -13.75 9.39
CA GLY A 204 23.26 -15.00 9.72
C GLY A 204 24.76 -15.01 9.37
N PHE A 205 25.15 -14.38 8.26
CA PHE A 205 26.56 -14.19 7.91
C PHE A 205 27.28 -13.29 8.92
N CYS A 206 26.69 -12.13 9.24
CA CYS A 206 27.25 -11.19 10.22
C CYS A 206 27.35 -11.83 11.61
N ASP A 207 26.35 -12.58 12.06
CA ASP A 207 26.39 -13.29 13.35
C ASP A 207 27.46 -14.39 13.39
N THR A 208 27.70 -15.07 12.27
CA THR A 208 28.71 -16.14 12.19
C THR A 208 30.14 -15.60 12.18
N GLU A 209 30.37 -14.47 11.51
CA GLU A 209 31.68 -13.80 11.47
C GLU A 209 31.97 -13.00 12.75
N MET A 210 30.93 -12.49 13.44
CA MET A 210 31.08 -11.75 14.71
C MET A 210 31.05 -12.64 15.96
N GLY A 211 30.59 -13.89 15.83
CA GLY A 211 30.57 -14.90 16.90
C GLY A 211 31.81 -15.78 16.99
N LYS A 212 32.77 -15.61 16.06
CA LYS A 212 34.13 -16.17 16.13
C LYS A 212 35.12 -15.14 16.64
#